data_AF-A0A438JGX3-F1
#
_entry.id   AF-A0A438JGX3-F1
#
_cell.length_a   1.000
_cell.length_b   1.000
_cell.length_c   1.000
_cell.angle_alpha   90.00
_cell.angle_beta   90.00
_cell.angle_gamma   90.00
#
_symmetry.space_group_name_H-M   'P 1'
#
loop_
_entity.id
_entity.type
_entity.pdbx_description
1 polymer ?
#
loop_
_entity_poly.entity_id
_entity_poly.type
_entity_poly.pdbx_seq_one_letter_code
_entity_poly.pdbx_strand_id
1 'polypeptide(L)'
;MDKFWYFWCMIILLESFKLVDSNRELVITPPLPILPLPKSSQLKWQERELIMFLHFGVNTFTDSEWGTGHESPAIFNPTGLNASQWVEVAVEAGISLMILTAKHHDGFCLWPSKYTDHSVVSSPWRNGHGDVVRDLVTAAEARGVDVGLYLSPWDRHDRRYGKEKQYNEYYLAQLQELLHEYGNVREIWFDGAKGANAPNMSYYFGDWFAMVRELQTSINIFSDAGPDVRWVGNEKDSPGAHAGQPSTGHHCPLEMQAFISTPGDPKGTDWLPPECDVSIRPGCDHLWTFWAPREEDDEHCLKSKAANEGLRFNVVRIQEAIGLGQRIKRHEIYADGKLVGKGTTVGHKRLHRLGVGFMPGV
;
A
#
# COMPACT_ATOMS: atom_id res chain seq x y z
N MET A 1 6.47 -71.41 -64.68
CA MET A 1 5.30 -71.76 -63.85
C MET A 1 5.63 -71.44 -62.40
N ASP A 2 5.45 -70.17 -62.03
CA ASP A 2 4.65 -69.75 -60.87
C ASP A 2 4.34 -70.81 -59.80
N LYS A 3 4.78 -70.64 -58.55
CA LYS A 3 4.07 -69.80 -57.55
C LYS A 3 4.53 -70.03 -56.09
N PHE A 4 4.49 -68.93 -55.34
CA PHE A 4 4.29 -68.77 -53.89
C PHE A 4 5.39 -69.21 -52.91
N TRP A 5 6.29 -68.26 -52.63
CA TRP A 5 6.92 -68.10 -51.33
C TRP A 5 5.97 -67.30 -50.41
N TYR A 6 5.45 -67.93 -49.36
CA TYR A 6 4.80 -67.22 -48.25
C TYR A 6 5.82 -66.98 -47.15
N PHE A 7 6.29 -65.74 -47.02
CA PHE A 7 7.13 -65.28 -45.94
C PHE A 7 6.23 -64.84 -44.78
N TRP A 8 6.26 -65.55 -43.66
CA TRP A 8 5.60 -65.13 -42.42
C TRP A 8 6.51 -64.10 -41.74
N CYS A 9 6.21 -62.81 -41.91
CA CYS A 9 6.85 -61.74 -41.15
C CYS A 9 6.24 -61.71 -39.74
N MET A 10 6.91 -62.34 -38.78
CA MET A 10 6.64 -62.15 -37.36
C MET A 10 7.31 -60.85 -36.94
N ILE A 11 6.56 -59.74 -36.95
CA ILE A 11 7.00 -58.45 -36.40
C ILE A 11 6.98 -58.58 -34.87
N ILE A 12 8.15 -58.78 -34.26
CA ILE A 12 8.33 -58.65 -32.82
C ILE A 12 8.39 -57.15 -32.53
N LEU A 13 7.28 -56.59 -32.06
CA LEU A 13 7.26 -55.29 -31.38
C LEU A 13 8.01 -55.46 -30.05
N LEU A 14 9.30 -55.15 -30.06
CA LEU A 14 10.06 -54.90 -28.84
C LEU A 14 9.57 -53.56 -28.28
N GLU A 15 8.52 -53.61 -27.46
CA GLU A 15 8.26 -52.53 -26.52
C GLU A 15 9.47 -52.44 -25.60
N SER A 16 10.29 -51.42 -25.82
CA SER A 16 11.33 -51.01 -24.89
C SER A 16 10.65 -50.58 -23.59
N PHE A 17 10.48 -51.52 -22.67
CA PHE A 17 10.28 -51.21 -21.26
C PHE A 17 11.50 -50.38 -20.82
N LYS A 18 11.36 -49.05 -20.87
CA LYS A 18 12.24 -48.19 -20.11
C LYS A 18 12.00 -48.57 -18.65
N LEU A 19 12.89 -49.35 -18.07
CA LEU A 19 13.03 -49.40 -16.62
C LEU A 19 13.20 -47.95 -16.18
N VAL A 20 12.14 -47.39 -15.58
CA VAL A 20 12.25 -46.17 -14.79
C VAL A 20 13.07 -46.58 -13.58
N ASP A 21 14.38 -46.38 -13.69
CA ASP A 21 15.29 -46.54 -12.58
C ASP A 21 14.89 -45.47 -11.55
N SER A 22 14.09 -45.90 -10.58
CA SER A 22 13.72 -45.12 -9.41
C SER A 22 14.95 -45.00 -8.52
N ASN A 23 15.95 -44.25 -8.98
CA ASN A 23 16.99 -43.73 -8.11
C ASN A 23 16.28 -42.85 -7.09
N ARG A 24 16.03 -43.41 -5.91
CA ARG A 24 15.53 -42.69 -4.76
C ARG A 24 16.67 -41.75 -4.36
N GLU A 25 16.66 -40.55 -4.91
CA GLU A 25 17.58 -39.51 -4.46
C GLU A 25 17.35 -39.32 -2.95
N LEU A 26 18.43 -39.48 -2.19
CA LEU A 26 18.45 -39.14 -0.77
C LEU A 26 18.30 -37.63 -0.69
N VAL A 27 17.05 -37.17 -0.55
CA VAL A 27 16.75 -35.77 -0.27
C VAL A 27 17.34 -35.45 1.09
N ILE A 28 18.30 -34.52 1.12
CA ILE A 28 18.94 -34.07 2.34
C ILE A 28 17.87 -33.46 3.25
N THR A 29 17.82 -33.90 4.51
CA THR A 29 16.91 -33.32 5.52
C THR A 29 17.16 -31.82 5.63
N PRO A 30 16.13 -30.97 5.51
CA PRO A 30 16.31 -29.53 5.62
C PRO A 30 16.89 -29.12 6.99
N PRO A 31 17.67 -28.03 7.05
CA PRO A 31 18.20 -27.53 8.32
C PRO A 31 17.07 -27.04 9.24
N LEU A 32 17.35 -26.97 10.54
CA LEU A 32 16.41 -26.37 11.50
C LEU A 32 16.21 -24.88 11.16
N PRO A 33 14.98 -24.35 11.27
CA PRO A 33 14.70 -22.94 11.04
C PRO A 33 15.34 -22.06 12.12
N ILE A 34 15.72 -20.84 11.73
CA ILE A 34 16.12 -19.78 12.66
C ILE A 34 14.87 -18.97 13.02
N LEU A 35 14.63 -18.79 14.32
CA LEU A 35 13.48 -18.03 14.83
C LEU A 35 13.78 -16.52 14.89
N PRO A 36 12.75 -15.65 14.84
CA PRO A 36 11.32 -15.97 14.69
C PRO A 36 10.94 -16.28 13.23
N LEU A 37 9.87 -17.07 13.04
CA LEU A 37 9.32 -17.38 11.71
C LEU A 37 8.09 -16.53 11.40
N PRO A 38 7.89 -16.12 10.14
CA PRO A 38 6.66 -15.49 9.72
C PRO A 38 5.46 -16.45 9.83
N LYS A 39 4.30 -15.90 10.15
CA LYS A 39 3.00 -16.57 9.99
C LYS A 39 2.69 -16.76 8.51
N SER A 40 1.81 -17.69 8.18
CA SER A 40 1.35 -17.88 6.79
C SER A 40 0.71 -16.62 6.19
N SER A 41 -0.02 -15.84 6.99
CA SER A 41 -0.60 -14.55 6.57
C SER A 41 0.46 -13.50 6.26
N GLN A 42 1.56 -13.47 7.02
CA GLN A 42 2.69 -12.57 6.80
C GLN A 42 3.50 -12.98 5.56
N LEU A 43 3.68 -14.28 5.32
CA LEU A 43 4.29 -14.77 4.07
C LEU A 43 3.46 -14.38 2.86
N LYS A 44 2.15 -14.67 2.87
CA LYS A 44 1.25 -14.29 1.77
C LYS A 44 1.27 -12.78 1.53
N TRP A 45 1.35 -11.98 2.59
CA TRP A 45 1.45 -10.53 2.49
C TRP A 45 2.78 -10.08 1.88
N GLN A 46 3.90 -10.67 2.32
CA GLN A 46 5.22 -10.35 1.80
C GLN A 46 5.34 -10.69 0.31
N GLU A 47 4.75 -11.80 -0.13
CA GLU A 47 4.70 -12.26 -1.53
C GLU A 47 3.91 -11.32 -2.46
N ARG A 48 3.08 -10.42 -1.90
CA ARG A 48 2.36 -9.43 -2.73
C ARG A 48 3.29 -8.39 -3.31
N GLU A 49 4.36 -8.05 -2.58
CA GLU A 49 5.35 -7.00 -2.83
C GLU A 49 4.78 -5.57 -2.92
N LEU A 50 3.70 -5.39 -3.69
CA LEU A 50 3.04 -4.12 -3.95
C LEU A 50 1.55 -4.19 -3.61
N ILE A 51 1.09 -3.20 -2.85
CA ILE A 51 -0.31 -3.02 -2.47
C ILE A 51 -0.77 -1.59 -2.78
N MET A 52 -2.09 -1.35 -2.83
CA MET A 52 -2.65 -0.03 -3.15
C MET A 52 -3.36 0.58 -1.95
N PHE A 53 -3.04 1.82 -1.61
CA PHE A 53 -3.78 2.60 -0.64
C PHE A 53 -4.77 3.56 -1.33
N LEU A 54 -6.02 3.55 -0.90
CA LEU A 54 -7.10 4.44 -1.34
C LEU A 54 -7.48 5.38 -0.21
N HIS A 55 -6.98 6.62 -0.26
CA HIS A 55 -7.45 7.70 0.59
C HIS A 55 -8.64 8.39 -0.10
N PHE A 56 -9.83 8.22 0.46
CA PHE A 56 -11.06 8.80 -0.07
C PHE A 56 -12.02 9.14 1.08
N GLY A 57 -12.70 10.29 1.01
CA GLY A 57 -13.62 10.73 2.05
C GLY A 57 -14.03 12.19 1.90
N VAL A 58 -14.54 12.78 2.97
CA VAL A 58 -14.92 14.21 2.99
C VAL A 58 -13.75 15.12 2.63
N ASN A 59 -12.53 14.72 2.98
CA ASN A 59 -11.27 15.40 2.66
C ASN A 59 -11.04 15.57 1.16
N THR A 60 -11.52 14.63 0.34
CA THR A 60 -11.49 14.74 -1.12
C THR A 60 -12.30 15.92 -1.66
N PHE A 61 -13.31 16.37 -0.91
CA PHE A 61 -14.21 17.47 -1.28
C PHE A 61 -13.85 18.80 -0.61
N THR A 62 -12.99 18.78 0.40
CA THR A 62 -12.51 19.98 1.11
C THR A 62 -11.10 20.41 0.72
N ASP A 63 -10.41 19.64 -0.12
CA ASP A 63 -9.02 19.88 -0.51
C ASP A 63 -8.09 19.97 0.72
N SER A 64 -8.26 19.02 1.65
CA SER A 64 -7.53 18.97 2.92
C SER A 64 -6.93 17.60 3.14
N GLU A 65 -5.68 17.55 3.61
CA GLU A 65 -5.06 16.28 4.02
C GLU A 65 -5.70 15.74 5.30
N TRP A 66 -5.90 16.61 6.29
CA TRP A 66 -6.46 16.27 7.59
C TRP A 66 -7.72 17.10 7.86
N GLY A 67 -8.89 16.49 7.59
CA GLY A 67 -10.19 17.09 7.92
C GLY A 67 -10.32 17.40 9.41
N THR A 68 -11.17 18.39 9.70
CA THR A 68 -11.31 19.00 11.02
C THR A 68 -12.16 18.19 11.99
N GLY A 69 -13.03 17.31 11.48
CA GLY A 69 -14.08 16.63 12.23
C GLY A 69 -15.43 17.38 12.24
N HIS A 70 -15.50 18.54 11.59
CA HIS A 70 -16.70 19.38 11.51
C HIS A 70 -17.24 19.51 10.08
N GLU A 71 -16.66 18.77 9.14
CA GLU A 71 -17.14 18.69 7.77
C GLU A 71 -18.61 18.28 7.75
N SER A 72 -19.44 18.99 6.98
CA SER A 72 -20.83 18.58 6.81
C SER A 72 -20.87 17.31 5.96
N PRO A 73 -21.55 16.22 6.38
CA PRO A 73 -21.80 15.06 5.52
C PRO A 73 -22.39 15.41 4.14
N ALA A 74 -23.04 16.58 4.01
CA ALA A 74 -23.60 17.07 2.76
C ALA A 74 -22.58 17.30 1.65
N ILE A 75 -21.30 17.52 1.99
CA ILE A 75 -20.23 17.73 1.00
C ILE A 75 -19.82 16.42 0.32
N PHE A 76 -20.07 15.28 0.97
CA PHE A 76 -19.77 13.98 0.40
C PHE A 76 -20.82 13.62 -0.65
N ASN A 77 -20.52 13.91 -1.91
CA ASN A 77 -21.43 13.64 -3.03
C ASN A 77 -20.70 13.28 -4.33
N PRO A 78 -19.98 12.16 -4.39
CA PRO A 78 -19.29 11.77 -5.62
C PRO A 78 -20.31 11.47 -6.73
N THR A 79 -20.11 12.11 -7.89
CA THR A 79 -21.06 12.08 -9.01
C THR A 79 -20.94 10.83 -9.89
N GLY A 80 -19.80 10.13 -9.83
CA GLY A 80 -19.50 8.98 -10.69
C GLY A 80 -18.64 7.92 -9.99
N LEU A 81 -18.86 7.71 -8.68
CA LEU A 81 -18.14 6.68 -7.93
C LEU A 81 -18.37 5.31 -8.57
N ASN A 82 -17.27 4.67 -8.98
CA ASN A 82 -17.26 3.34 -9.57
C ASN A 82 -16.07 2.57 -9.00
N ALA A 83 -16.30 1.79 -7.94
CA ALA A 83 -15.23 1.01 -7.30
C ALA A 83 -14.66 -0.08 -8.23
N SER A 84 -15.44 -0.61 -9.18
CA SER A 84 -14.92 -1.53 -10.20
C SER A 84 -13.84 -0.87 -11.04
N GLN A 85 -13.93 0.43 -11.33
CA GLN A 85 -12.88 1.13 -12.05
C GLN A 85 -11.58 1.20 -11.23
N TRP A 86 -11.66 1.36 -9.91
CA TRP A 86 -10.47 1.34 -9.03
C TRP A 86 -9.81 -0.05 -9.03
N VAL A 87 -10.63 -1.09 -8.95
CA VAL A 87 -10.17 -2.49 -8.96
C VAL A 87 -9.55 -2.86 -10.30
N GLU A 88 -10.11 -2.44 -11.43
CA GLU A 88 -9.49 -2.70 -12.74
C GLU A 88 -8.10 -2.07 -12.84
N VAL A 89 -7.93 -0.85 -12.34
CA VAL A 89 -6.59 -0.21 -12.28
C VAL A 89 -5.63 -1.00 -11.39
N ALA A 90 -6.10 -1.54 -10.25
CA ALA A 90 -5.27 -2.39 -9.40
C ALA A 90 -4.85 -3.68 -10.11
N VAL A 91 -5.77 -4.35 -10.80
CA VAL A 91 -5.48 -5.56 -11.58
C VAL A 91 -4.47 -5.27 -12.70
N GLU A 92 -4.68 -4.18 -13.46
CA GLU A 92 -3.75 -3.75 -14.51
C GLU A 92 -2.35 -3.40 -13.98
N ALA A 93 -2.27 -2.91 -12.74
CA ALA A 93 -1.02 -2.61 -12.05
C ALA A 93 -0.37 -3.84 -11.37
N GLY A 94 -1.00 -5.02 -11.44
CA GLY A 94 -0.52 -6.24 -10.77
C GLY A 94 -0.70 -6.24 -9.25
N ILE A 95 -1.58 -5.39 -8.73
CA ILE A 95 -1.82 -5.24 -7.29
C ILE A 95 -2.86 -6.26 -6.82
N SER A 96 -2.52 -6.99 -5.76
CA SER A 96 -3.36 -8.06 -5.21
C SER A 96 -4.05 -7.72 -3.88
N LEU A 97 -3.76 -6.55 -3.29
CA LEU A 97 -4.38 -6.04 -2.07
C LEU A 97 -4.62 -4.53 -2.18
N MET A 98 -5.85 -4.10 -1.90
CA MET A 98 -6.24 -2.69 -1.84
C MET A 98 -6.72 -2.32 -0.43
N ILE A 99 -6.16 -1.27 0.17
CA ILE A 99 -6.53 -0.76 1.49
C ILE A 99 -7.33 0.54 1.34
N LEU A 100 -8.54 0.59 1.88
CA LEU A 100 -9.41 1.77 1.83
C LEU A 100 -9.49 2.46 3.20
N THR A 101 -9.41 3.78 3.22
CA THR A 101 -9.74 4.61 4.40
C THR A 101 -11.23 4.55 4.70
N ALA A 102 -11.69 3.50 5.40
CA ALA A 102 -13.08 3.36 5.82
C ALA A 102 -13.51 4.53 6.72
N LYS A 103 -12.59 5.01 7.57
CA LYS A 103 -12.71 6.26 8.34
C LYS A 103 -11.33 6.89 8.50
N HIS A 104 -11.19 8.18 8.17
CA HIS A 104 -9.96 8.95 8.39
C HIS A 104 -9.99 9.69 9.73
N HIS A 105 -8.99 10.53 10.03
CA HIS A 105 -8.93 11.32 11.27
C HIS A 105 -10.13 12.26 11.47
N ASP A 106 -10.77 12.68 10.38
CA ASP A 106 -12.00 13.49 10.43
C ASP A 106 -13.18 12.74 11.07
N GLY A 107 -13.12 11.41 11.16
CA GLY A 107 -14.18 10.58 11.75
C GLY A 107 -15.32 10.24 10.79
N PHE A 108 -15.31 10.70 9.53
CA PHE A 108 -16.37 10.42 8.57
C PHE A 108 -16.31 8.97 8.09
N CYS A 109 -17.38 8.20 8.33
CA CYS A 109 -17.42 6.78 7.99
C CYS A 109 -17.97 6.55 6.57
N LEU A 110 -17.23 5.82 5.74
CA LEU A 110 -17.59 5.48 4.36
C LEU A 110 -18.62 4.35 4.20
N TRP A 111 -19.07 3.80 5.32
CA TRP A 111 -20.10 2.76 5.39
C TRP A 111 -21.24 3.23 6.32
N PRO A 112 -22.45 2.64 6.20
CA PRO A 112 -23.59 3.05 7.01
C PRO A 112 -23.50 2.52 8.45
N SER A 113 -22.52 3.01 9.23
CA SER A 113 -22.30 2.60 10.62
C SER A 113 -23.52 2.87 11.49
N LYS A 114 -23.88 1.92 12.35
CA LYS A 114 -24.99 2.06 13.32
C LYS A 114 -24.62 2.92 14.53
N TYR A 115 -23.35 3.28 14.67
CA TYR A 115 -22.80 3.90 15.88
C TYR A 115 -22.48 5.39 15.73
N THR A 116 -22.68 5.96 14.54
CA THR A 116 -22.51 7.40 14.27
C THR A 116 -23.32 7.85 13.04
N ASP A 117 -23.92 9.04 13.13
CA ASP A 117 -24.57 9.69 11.99
C ASP A 117 -23.55 10.42 11.09
N HIS A 118 -22.29 10.56 11.53
CA HIS A 118 -21.22 11.16 10.75
C HIS A 118 -20.64 10.14 9.76
N SER A 119 -21.49 9.74 8.84
CA SER A 119 -21.22 8.71 7.84
C SER A 119 -21.99 9.00 6.56
N VAL A 120 -21.81 8.13 5.57
CA VAL A 120 -22.55 8.16 4.29
C VAL A 120 -24.07 8.21 4.46
N VAL A 121 -24.64 7.75 5.59
CA VAL A 121 -26.10 7.81 5.85
C VAL A 121 -26.64 9.24 5.90
N SER A 122 -25.81 10.19 6.32
CA SER A 122 -26.17 11.62 6.40
C SER A 122 -25.76 12.41 5.16
N SER A 123 -25.21 11.74 4.15
CA SER A 123 -24.79 12.36 2.90
C SER A 123 -25.88 12.28 1.82
N PRO A 124 -25.93 13.21 0.85
CA PRO A 124 -26.83 13.13 -0.30
C PRO A 124 -26.43 12.02 -1.28
N TRP A 125 -25.21 11.50 -1.19
CA TRP A 125 -24.73 10.46 -2.07
C TRP A 125 -25.63 9.22 -1.99
N ARG A 126 -26.16 8.80 -3.14
CA ARG A 126 -27.15 7.70 -3.24
C ARG A 126 -28.31 7.83 -2.23
N ASN A 127 -28.72 9.07 -1.94
CA ASN A 127 -29.78 9.41 -0.98
C ASN A 127 -29.53 8.83 0.43
N GLY A 128 -28.28 8.79 0.90
CA GLY A 128 -27.93 8.24 2.21
C GLY A 128 -27.94 6.70 2.28
N HIS A 129 -28.12 6.02 1.15
CA HIS A 129 -28.10 4.54 1.06
C HIS A 129 -26.82 3.99 0.44
N GLY A 130 -25.81 4.84 0.26
CA GLY A 130 -24.52 4.43 -0.27
C GLY A 130 -23.67 3.70 0.77
N ASP A 131 -22.77 2.84 0.28
CA ASP A 131 -21.78 2.12 1.08
C ASP A 131 -20.53 1.91 0.22
N VAL A 132 -19.50 2.73 0.45
CA VAL A 132 -18.27 2.67 -0.36
C VAL A 132 -17.46 1.41 -0.04
N VAL A 133 -17.51 0.97 1.23
CA VAL A 133 -16.79 -0.23 1.68
C VAL A 133 -17.38 -1.46 0.98
N ARG A 134 -18.72 -1.59 0.92
CA ARG A 134 -19.39 -2.66 0.17
C ARG A 134 -19.09 -2.62 -1.32
N ASP A 135 -19.15 -1.43 -1.92
CA ASP A 135 -18.86 -1.24 -3.35
C ASP A 135 -17.45 -1.74 -3.69
N LEU A 136 -16.44 -1.38 -2.88
CA LEU A 136 -15.06 -1.83 -3.08
C LEU A 136 -14.91 -3.34 -2.87
N VAL A 137 -15.42 -3.88 -1.76
CA VAL A 137 -15.29 -5.31 -1.44
C VAL A 137 -15.93 -6.18 -2.52
N THR A 138 -17.13 -5.81 -2.97
CA THR A 138 -17.85 -6.54 -4.03
C THR A 138 -17.08 -6.48 -5.35
N ALA A 139 -16.52 -5.32 -5.71
CA ALA A 139 -15.74 -5.15 -6.92
C ALA A 139 -14.42 -5.94 -6.88
N ALA A 140 -13.74 -5.94 -5.73
CA ALA A 140 -12.46 -6.60 -5.53
C ALA A 140 -12.63 -8.14 -5.55
N GLU A 141 -13.64 -8.65 -4.86
CA GLU A 141 -13.98 -10.09 -4.84
C GLU A 141 -14.25 -10.61 -6.25
N ALA A 142 -15.00 -9.86 -7.06
CA ALA A 142 -15.28 -10.22 -8.46
C ALA A 142 -14.03 -10.34 -9.35
N ARG A 143 -12.89 -9.78 -8.93
CA ARG A 143 -11.62 -9.78 -9.68
C ARG A 143 -10.50 -10.55 -8.97
N GLY A 144 -10.81 -11.19 -7.83
CA GLY A 144 -9.81 -11.92 -7.03
C GLY A 144 -8.76 -11.01 -6.38
N VAL A 145 -9.10 -9.74 -6.15
CA VAL A 145 -8.27 -8.78 -5.42
C VAL A 145 -8.68 -8.82 -3.95
N ASP A 146 -7.71 -8.96 -3.05
CA ASP A 146 -7.98 -8.90 -1.61
C ASP A 146 -8.20 -7.44 -1.15
N VAL A 147 -8.95 -7.25 -0.06
CA VAL A 147 -9.22 -5.91 0.52
C VAL A 147 -8.67 -5.80 1.93
N GLY A 148 -8.07 -4.66 2.23
CA GLY A 148 -7.76 -4.19 3.58
C GLY A 148 -8.55 -2.92 3.90
N LEU A 149 -8.65 -2.61 5.19
CA LEU A 149 -9.37 -1.43 5.66
C LEU A 149 -8.48 -0.63 6.62
N TYR A 150 -8.47 0.67 6.45
CA TYR A 150 -7.91 1.63 7.39
C TYR A 150 -9.05 2.19 8.24
N LEU A 151 -8.88 2.15 9.55
CA LEU A 151 -9.83 2.70 10.52
C LEU A 151 -9.05 3.58 11.49
N SER A 152 -9.11 4.89 11.33
CA SER A 152 -8.29 5.78 12.14
C SER A 152 -8.56 5.66 13.64
N PRO A 153 -7.55 5.34 14.48
CA PRO A 153 -7.69 5.37 15.93
C PRO A 153 -7.99 6.79 16.43
N TRP A 154 -7.33 7.80 15.86
CA TRP A 154 -7.61 9.20 16.15
C TRP A 154 -8.89 9.64 15.43
N ASP A 155 -9.83 10.21 16.18
CA ASP A 155 -11.11 10.69 15.65
C ASP A 155 -11.36 12.12 16.15
N ARG A 156 -11.48 13.05 15.21
CA ARG A 156 -11.69 14.47 15.47
C ARG A 156 -13.16 14.87 15.56
N HIS A 157 -14.07 13.97 15.19
CA HIS A 157 -15.50 14.22 15.21
C HIS A 157 -16.16 13.68 16.49
N ASP A 158 -15.82 12.46 16.89
CA ASP A 158 -16.60 11.75 17.89
C ASP A 158 -16.39 12.32 19.31
N ARG A 159 -17.50 12.72 19.95
CA ARG A 159 -17.52 13.28 21.31
C ARG A 159 -17.02 12.33 22.41
N ARG A 160 -16.90 11.04 22.11
CA ARG A 160 -16.35 10.02 23.01
C ARG A 160 -14.83 10.04 22.97
N TYR A 161 -14.20 10.59 21.93
CA TYR A 161 -12.74 10.65 21.84
C TYR A 161 -12.16 11.40 23.06
N GLY A 162 -11.17 10.79 23.73
CA GLY A 162 -10.64 11.23 25.02
C GLY A 162 -11.38 10.68 26.26
N LYS A 163 -12.49 9.94 26.08
CA LYS A 163 -13.16 9.15 27.12
C LYS A 163 -12.85 7.69 26.86
N GLU A 164 -11.76 7.22 27.47
CA GLU A 164 -11.11 5.96 27.13
C GLU A 164 -12.08 4.79 26.95
N LYS A 165 -12.86 4.45 27.97
CA LYS A 165 -13.78 3.32 27.91
C LYS A 165 -14.82 3.48 26.78
N GLN A 166 -15.49 4.62 26.71
CA GLN A 166 -16.59 4.84 25.77
C GLN A 166 -16.11 4.87 24.32
N TYR A 167 -14.94 5.44 24.06
CA TYR A 167 -14.39 5.45 22.70
C TYR A 167 -13.85 4.07 22.31
N ASN A 168 -13.20 3.34 23.21
CA ASN A 168 -12.77 1.96 22.93
C ASN A 168 -13.98 1.04 22.64
N GLU A 169 -15.08 1.16 23.40
CA GLU A 169 -16.33 0.42 23.13
C GLU A 169 -16.92 0.80 21.75
N TYR A 170 -16.94 2.09 21.42
CA TYR A 170 -17.37 2.58 20.10
C TYR A 170 -16.49 2.03 18.97
N TYR A 171 -15.17 2.08 19.15
CA TYR A 171 -14.21 1.66 18.15
C TYR A 171 -14.30 0.14 17.90
N LEU A 172 -14.40 -0.66 18.95
CA LEU A 172 -14.65 -2.11 18.85
C LEU A 172 -15.95 -2.41 18.10
N ALA A 173 -17.00 -1.62 18.33
CA ALA A 173 -18.26 -1.81 17.64
C ALA A 173 -18.14 -1.51 16.13
N GLN A 174 -17.38 -0.48 15.74
CA GLN A 174 -17.07 -0.20 14.33
C GLN A 174 -16.18 -1.28 13.69
N LEU A 175 -15.18 -1.77 14.42
CA LEU A 175 -14.36 -2.92 13.99
C LEU A 175 -15.24 -4.15 13.76
N GLN A 176 -16.18 -4.42 14.66
CA GLN A 176 -17.10 -5.54 14.51
C GLN A 176 -17.95 -5.40 13.24
N GLU A 177 -18.50 -4.22 12.93
CA GLU A 177 -19.22 -3.99 11.66
C GLU A 177 -18.34 -4.28 10.45
N LEU A 178 -17.15 -3.69 10.40
CA LEU A 178 -16.24 -3.80 9.26
C LEU A 178 -15.73 -5.23 9.04
N LEU A 179 -15.36 -5.92 10.11
CA LEU A 179 -14.77 -7.26 10.02
C LEU A 179 -15.81 -8.38 9.96
N HIS A 180 -17.04 -8.15 10.42
CA HIS A 180 -18.11 -9.13 10.31
C HIS A 180 -18.90 -9.01 9.00
N GLU A 181 -19.33 -7.79 8.64
CA GLU A 181 -20.30 -7.61 7.54
C GLU A 181 -19.63 -7.64 6.16
N TYR A 182 -18.37 -7.24 6.05
CA TYR A 182 -17.69 -7.10 4.75
C TYR A 182 -16.84 -8.33 4.40
N GLY A 183 -16.46 -9.15 5.38
CA GLY A 183 -15.81 -10.44 5.17
C GLY A 183 -14.45 -10.37 4.47
N ASN A 184 -13.65 -11.44 4.59
CA ASN A 184 -12.39 -11.65 3.86
C ASN A 184 -11.39 -10.47 3.87
N VAL A 185 -11.46 -9.58 4.87
CA VAL A 185 -10.51 -8.49 5.04
C VAL A 185 -9.14 -9.10 5.35
N ARG A 186 -8.12 -8.76 4.55
CA ARG A 186 -6.76 -9.32 4.65
C ARG A 186 -5.80 -8.43 5.43
N GLU A 187 -6.16 -7.16 5.62
CA GLU A 187 -5.36 -6.24 6.41
C GLU A 187 -6.23 -5.20 7.11
N ILE A 188 -5.92 -4.89 8.36
CA ILE A 188 -6.49 -3.75 9.09
C ILE A 188 -5.36 -2.79 9.48
N TRP A 189 -5.55 -1.52 9.15
CA TRP A 189 -4.56 -0.46 9.34
C TRP A 189 -4.95 0.46 10.49
N PHE A 190 -4.11 0.46 11.54
CA PHE A 190 -4.23 1.32 12.71
C PHE A 190 -3.14 2.39 12.74
N ASP A 191 -3.49 3.57 12.28
CA ASP A 191 -2.58 4.73 12.22
C ASP A 191 -2.18 5.25 13.60
N GLY A 192 -0.89 5.51 13.82
CA GLY A 192 -0.37 6.18 15.00
C GLY A 192 -0.41 7.71 14.94
N ALA A 193 -0.72 8.32 13.79
CA ALA A 193 -0.78 9.76 13.64
C ALA A 193 -1.83 10.40 14.56
N LYS A 194 -1.39 11.44 15.28
CA LYS A 194 -2.22 12.18 16.22
C LYS A 194 -1.79 13.65 16.29
N GLY A 195 -2.74 14.57 16.14
CA GLY A 195 -2.46 15.99 16.24
C GLY A 195 -1.95 16.39 17.64
N ALA A 196 -1.02 17.35 17.69
CA ALA A 196 -0.36 17.79 18.93
C ALA A 196 -1.33 18.27 20.04
N ASN A 197 -2.52 18.75 19.66
CA ASN A 197 -3.54 19.25 20.57
C ASN A 197 -4.70 18.27 20.79
N ALA A 198 -4.59 17.02 20.31
CA ALA A 198 -5.64 16.03 20.46
C ALA A 198 -5.79 15.62 21.94
N PRO A 199 -7.02 15.34 22.42
CA PRO A 199 -7.25 14.83 23.77
C PRO A 199 -6.39 13.60 24.09
N ASN A 200 -5.96 13.48 25.34
CA ASN A 200 -5.24 12.28 25.77
C ASN A 200 -6.16 11.05 25.62
N MET A 201 -5.61 9.96 25.11
CA MET A 201 -6.38 8.78 24.75
C MET A 201 -5.49 7.55 24.84
N SER A 202 -5.92 6.57 25.63
CA SER A 202 -5.30 5.24 25.72
C SER A 202 -6.16 4.24 24.95
N TYR A 203 -5.61 3.64 23.90
CA TYR A 203 -6.30 2.64 23.09
C TYR A 203 -6.10 1.24 23.68
N TYR A 204 -7.17 0.46 23.76
CA TYR A 204 -7.15 -0.91 24.27
C TYR A 204 -6.75 -1.88 23.15
N PHE A 205 -5.57 -1.67 22.58
CA PHE A 205 -5.07 -2.45 21.43
C PHE A 205 -5.08 -3.96 21.67
N GLY A 206 -4.83 -4.42 22.90
CA GLY A 206 -4.94 -5.83 23.24
C GLY A 206 -6.33 -6.42 22.93
N ASP A 207 -7.39 -5.72 23.34
CA ASP A 207 -8.77 -6.12 23.08
C ASP A 207 -9.13 -5.98 21.60
N TRP A 208 -8.65 -4.91 20.95
CA TRP A 208 -8.88 -4.66 19.52
C TRP A 208 -8.27 -5.79 18.68
N PHE A 209 -7.01 -6.14 18.95
CA PHE A 209 -6.31 -7.21 18.24
C PHE A 209 -6.97 -8.56 18.52
N ALA A 210 -7.39 -8.85 19.75
CA ALA A 210 -8.09 -10.08 20.08
C ALA A 210 -9.38 -10.23 19.27
N MET A 211 -10.21 -9.18 19.19
CA MET A 211 -11.43 -9.18 18.38
C MET A 211 -11.13 -9.35 16.89
N VAL A 212 -10.12 -8.65 16.37
CA VAL A 212 -9.70 -8.78 14.97
C VAL A 212 -9.34 -10.24 14.64
N ARG A 213 -8.61 -10.94 15.52
CA ARG A 213 -8.26 -12.35 15.32
C ARG A 213 -9.45 -13.28 15.42
N GLU A 214 -10.38 -13.00 16.31
CA GLU A 214 -11.60 -13.79 16.47
C GLU A 214 -12.47 -13.70 15.21
N LEU A 215 -12.63 -12.50 14.64
CA LEU A 215 -13.46 -12.28 13.47
C LEU A 215 -12.77 -12.67 12.16
N GLN A 216 -11.47 -12.45 12.03
CA GLN A 216 -10.71 -12.66 10.81
C GLN A 216 -9.34 -13.32 11.10
N THR A 217 -9.31 -14.65 11.15
CA THR A 217 -8.10 -15.41 11.54
C THR A 217 -6.89 -15.23 10.62
N SER A 218 -7.12 -14.91 9.34
CA SER A 218 -6.07 -14.73 8.33
C SER A 218 -5.65 -13.28 8.07
N ILE A 219 -6.22 -12.32 8.80
CA ILE A 219 -5.94 -10.89 8.61
C ILE A 219 -4.55 -10.53 9.17
N ASN A 220 -3.85 -9.61 8.51
CA ASN A 220 -2.69 -8.95 9.11
C ASN A 220 -3.10 -7.65 9.78
N ILE A 221 -2.48 -7.35 10.91
CA ILE A 221 -2.70 -6.11 11.66
C ILE A 221 -1.47 -5.22 11.49
N PHE A 222 -1.68 -4.09 10.83
CA PHE A 222 -0.72 -3.00 10.79
C PHE A 222 -0.97 -2.03 11.94
N SER A 223 0.11 -1.63 12.61
CA SER A 223 0.22 -0.37 13.34
C SER A 223 1.67 0.09 13.32
N ASP A 224 1.96 1.29 13.82
CA ASP A 224 3.33 1.80 13.96
C ASP A 224 4.30 0.77 14.57
N ALA A 225 3.83 -0.07 15.51
CA ALA A 225 4.64 -1.05 16.23
C ALA A 225 4.27 -2.53 15.94
N GLY A 226 3.35 -2.83 15.02
CA GLY A 226 2.85 -4.20 14.81
C GLY A 226 1.42 -4.43 15.30
N PRO A 227 0.94 -5.67 15.47
CA PRO A 227 1.70 -6.87 15.80
C PRO A 227 2.01 -7.82 14.63
N ASP A 228 1.55 -7.56 13.40
CA ASP A 228 1.96 -8.37 12.23
C ASP A 228 2.81 -7.61 11.23
N VAL A 229 2.51 -6.34 11.04
CA VAL A 229 3.19 -5.44 10.10
C VAL A 229 3.44 -4.13 10.82
N ARG A 230 4.65 -3.60 10.69
CA ARG A 230 5.04 -2.35 11.36
C ARG A 230 5.29 -1.23 10.37
N TRP A 231 5.19 0.00 10.84
CA TRP A 231 5.59 1.15 10.03
C TRP A 231 7.11 1.16 9.79
N VAL A 232 7.53 1.54 8.58
CA VAL A 232 8.95 1.67 8.23
C VAL A 232 9.63 2.87 8.90
N GLY A 233 8.85 3.86 9.37
CA GLY A 233 9.37 5.03 10.05
C GLY A 233 9.45 6.31 9.21
N ASN A 234 8.92 6.29 7.98
CA ASN A 234 8.73 7.48 7.15
C ASN A 234 7.71 7.24 6.03
N GLU A 235 7.13 8.32 5.52
CA GLU A 235 6.23 8.35 4.35
C GLU A 235 6.96 8.79 3.06
N LYS A 236 8.30 8.61 3.02
CA LYS A 236 9.17 9.14 1.97
C LYS A 236 10.01 8.05 1.32
N ASP A 237 9.41 7.16 0.51
CA ASP A 237 10.05 6.22 -0.45
C ASP A 237 11.49 5.75 -0.14
N SER A 238 11.81 5.45 1.13
CA SER A 238 13.17 5.13 1.57
C SER A 238 13.12 4.34 2.88
N PRO A 239 13.09 3.00 2.82
CA PRO A 239 13.36 2.20 4.00
C PRO A 239 14.77 2.51 4.51
N GLY A 240 14.91 2.81 5.81
CA GLY A 240 16.21 2.87 6.45
C GLY A 240 16.99 1.58 6.23
N ALA A 241 18.33 1.63 6.23
CA ALA A 241 19.25 0.56 5.80
C ALA A 241 19.12 -0.82 6.50
N HIS A 242 18.17 -0.99 7.43
CA HIS A 242 17.95 -2.19 8.23
C HIS A 242 16.47 -2.64 8.27
N ALA A 243 15.67 -2.29 7.27
CA ALA A 243 14.24 -2.62 7.20
C ALA A 243 13.95 -4.14 7.28
N GLY A 244 14.79 -5.01 6.70
CA GLY A 244 14.56 -6.46 6.67
C GLY A 244 14.94 -7.26 7.92
N GLN A 245 15.25 -6.62 9.05
CA GLN A 245 15.62 -7.33 10.29
C GLN A 245 14.37 -7.54 11.18
N PRO A 246 14.27 -8.66 11.95
CA PRO A 246 13.24 -8.86 12.98
C PRO A 246 13.17 -7.65 13.91
N SER A 247 12.08 -7.37 14.62
CA SER A 247 12.06 -6.28 15.61
C SER A 247 11.47 -6.75 16.91
N THR A 248 11.94 -6.21 18.03
CA THR A 248 11.33 -6.44 19.33
C THR A 248 9.99 -5.73 19.39
N GLY A 249 8.90 -6.49 19.26
CA GLY A 249 7.59 -6.07 19.73
C GLY A 249 7.66 -6.02 21.26
N HIS A 250 8.09 -4.90 21.83
CA HIS A 250 7.96 -4.71 23.27
C HIS A 250 6.49 -4.95 23.60
N HIS A 251 6.23 -5.87 24.55
CA HIS A 251 4.91 -6.10 25.13
C HIS A 251 4.22 -4.75 25.28
N CYS A 252 3.19 -4.51 24.46
CA CYS A 252 2.50 -3.23 24.30
C CYS A 252 2.25 -2.57 25.67
N PRO A 253 3.08 -1.62 26.11
CA PRO A 253 2.88 -0.97 27.39
C PRO A 253 2.11 0.30 27.09
N LEU A 254 0.78 0.19 26.96
CA LEU A 254 -0.26 1.20 27.22
C LEU A 254 -0.12 2.66 26.72
N GLU A 255 0.96 3.07 26.07
CA GLU A 255 1.19 4.41 25.58
C GLU A 255 2.01 4.32 24.29
N MET A 256 1.33 4.57 23.16
CA MET A 256 1.88 4.61 21.80
C MET A 256 2.68 5.92 21.60
N GLN A 257 3.52 6.30 22.56
CA GLN A 257 4.33 7.51 22.49
C GLN A 257 5.80 7.14 22.26
N ALA A 258 6.25 7.47 21.05
CA ALA A 258 7.64 7.45 20.57
C ALA A 258 8.24 6.09 20.18
N PHE A 259 7.65 5.40 19.19
CA PHE A 259 8.45 4.50 18.35
C PHE A 259 9.11 5.30 17.22
N ILE A 260 10.27 5.87 17.55
CA ILE A 260 11.18 6.48 16.58
C ILE A 260 11.72 5.36 15.67
N SER A 261 11.61 5.57 14.36
CA SER A 261 12.28 4.87 13.26
C SER A 261 13.33 3.86 13.71
N THR A 262 12.93 2.61 13.95
CA THR A 262 13.87 1.59 14.40
C THR A 262 14.43 0.84 13.19
N PRO A 263 15.75 0.86 12.95
CA PRO A 263 16.37 -0.24 12.21
C PRO A 263 15.95 -1.55 12.90
N GLY A 264 15.64 -2.61 12.14
CA GLY A 264 15.20 -3.84 12.78
C GLY A 264 16.26 -4.39 13.75
N ASP A 265 15.78 -5.05 14.79
CA ASP A 265 16.51 -5.66 15.88
C ASP A 265 16.99 -7.09 15.52
N PRO A 266 18.29 -7.33 15.33
CA PRO A 266 18.81 -8.68 15.09
C PRO A 266 18.62 -9.65 16.27
N LYS A 267 18.11 -9.19 17.42
CA LYS A 267 17.69 -10.00 18.57
C LYS A 267 16.17 -10.00 18.78
N GLY A 268 15.39 -9.54 17.80
CA GLY A 268 13.94 -9.50 17.83
C GLY A 268 13.30 -10.86 18.12
N THR A 269 12.30 -10.86 19.00
CA THR A 269 11.52 -12.06 19.35
C THR A 269 10.37 -12.35 18.40
N ASP A 270 9.97 -11.34 17.61
CA ASP A 270 8.79 -11.39 16.76
C ASP A 270 9.16 -11.09 15.30
N TRP A 271 8.46 -11.76 14.38
CA TRP A 271 8.58 -11.48 12.96
C TRP A 271 7.66 -10.30 12.63
N LEU A 272 8.25 -9.12 12.43
CA LEU A 272 7.54 -7.85 12.19
C LEU A 272 8.12 -7.15 10.95
N PRO A 273 7.72 -7.57 9.74
CA PRO A 273 8.17 -6.94 8.51
C PRO A 273 7.67 -5.49 8.46
N PRO A 274 8.49 -4.56 7.95
CA PRO A 274 8.06 -3.18 7.74
C PRO A 274 7.25 -3.04 6.46
N GLU A 275 6.24 -2.20 6.52
CA GLU A 275 5.52 -1.70 5.36
C GLU A 275 5.97 -0.27 5.05
N CYS A 276 6.21 -0.02 3.76
CA CYS A 276 6.57 1.29 3.24
C CYS A 276 5.34 1.92 2.60
N ASP A 277 4.67 2.79 3.32
CA ASP A 277 3.55 3.57 2.83
C ASP A 277 4.05 4.87 2.19
N VAL A 278 3.67 5.09 0.93
CA VAL A 278 3.99 6.31 0.20
C VAL A 278 2.88 6.61 -0.80
N SER A 279 2.54 7.89 -0.93
CA SER A 279 1.58 8.30 -1.95
C SER A 279 2.26 8.47 -3.31
N ILE A 280 1.59 8.02 -4.37
CA ILE A 280 2.01 8.25 -5.76
C ILE A 280 2.05 9.76 -6.13
N ARG A 281 1.41 10.59 -5.29
CA ARG A 281 1.44 12.05 -5.32
C ARG A 281 2.02 12.53 -3.99
N PRO A 282 2.77 13.62 -3.91
CA PRO A 282 2.93 14.31 -2.63
C PRO A 282 1.54 14.56 -2.04
N GLY A 283 1.24 14.13 -0.81
CA GLY A 283 -0.02 14.48 -0.12
C GLY A 283 -0.25 15.97 -0.28
N CYS A 284 -1.44 16.39 -0.71
CA CYS A 284 -1.76 17.63 -1.45
C CYS A 284 -0.68 18.73 -1.44
N ASP A 285 0.44 18.47 -2.12
CA ASP A 285 1.52 19.42 -2.32
C ASP A 285 1.62 19.69 -3.81
N HIS A 286 0.68 20.54 -4.21
CA HIS A 286 0.82 21.58 -5.22
C HIS A 286 1.35 21.17 -6.60
N LEU A 287 0.42 21.12 -7.55
CA LEU A 287 0.64 21.56 -8.94
C LEU A 287 1.12 23.02 -9.06
N TRP A 288 1.29 23.75 -7.95
CA TRP A 288 1.54 25.18 -7.89
C TRP A 288 2.96 25.57 -7.47
N THR A 289 3.78 24.65 -6.96
CA THR A 289 5.21 24.90 -6.78
C THR A 289 5.97 24.33 -7.96
N PHE A 290 6.20 25.16 -8.95
CA PHE A 290 7.02 24.87 -10.12
C PHE A 290 8.17 25.87 -10.17
N TRP A 291 9.30 25.40 -10.69
CA TRP A 291 10.32 26.33 -11.11
C TRP A 291 9.89 26.92 -12.47
N ALA A 292 9.82 28.25 -12.56
CA ALA A 292 9.66 28.96 -13.82
C ALA A 292 10.83 29.91 -14.04
N PRO A 293 11.33 30.00 -15.28
CA PRO A 293 12.32 30.99 -15.66
C PRO A 293 11.72 32.40 -15.67
N ARG A 294 12.58 33.42 -15.64
CA ARG A 294 12.17 34.81 -15.92
C ARG A 294 11.92 34.96 -17.42
N GLU A 295 11.02 35.87 -17.82
CA GLU A 295 10.53 36.02 -19.20
C GLU A 295 11.59 36.50 -20.23
N GLU A 296 12.83 36.78 -19.80
CA GLU A 296 13.84 37.48 -20.60
C GLU A 296 14.87 36.55 -21.27
N ASP A 297 14.85 35.23 -21.02
CA ASP A 297 15.81 34.28 -21.61
C ASP A 297 15.12 33.24 -22.53
N ASP A 298 15.76 32.88 -23.66
CA ASP A 298 15.26 31.86 -24.60
C ASP A 298 15.72 30.42 -24.27
N GLU A 299 16.72 30.29 -23.39
CA GLU A 299 17.29 29.01 -22.98
C GLU A 299 17.49 28.94 -21.46
N HIS A 300 17.09 27.82 -20.86
CA HIS A 300 17.04 27.66 -19.42
C HIS A 300 17.64 26.35 -18.98
N CYS A 301 18.43 26.38 -17.91
CA CYS A 301 19.10 25.20 -17.37
C CYS A 301 18.84 25.08 -15.87
N LEU A 302 18.35 23.91 -15.46
CA LEU A 302 18.29 23.48 -14.07
C LEU A 302 19.53 22.65 -13.75
N LYS A 303 20.30 23.06 -12.74
CA LYS A 303 21.47 22.33 -12.26
C LYS A 303 21.18 21.80 -10.86
N SER A 304 21.29 20.48 -10.72
CA SER A 304 21.24 19.80 -9.42
C SER A 304 22.59 19.18 -9.12
N LYS A 305 23.04 19.29 -7.87
CA LYS A 305 24.27 18.67 -7.39
C LYS A 305 23.88 17.52 -6.47
N ALA A 306 24.39 16.32 -6.74
CA ALA A 306 24.16 15.17 -5.87
C ALA A 306 24.76 15.42 -4.47
N ALA A 307 24.07 14.96 -3.43
CA ALA A 307 24.50 15.12 -2.04
C ALA A 307 25.75 14.28 -1.70
N ASN A 308 25.95 13.16 -2.41
CA ASN A 308 27.06 12.24 -2.22
C ASN A 308 27.85 12.10 -3.53
N GLU A 309 29.18 12.03 -3.42
CA GLU A 309 30.04 11.65 -4.54
C GLU A 309 29.75 10.19 -4.95
N GLY A 310 29.60 9.93 -6.26
CA GLY A 310 29.40 8.58 -6.80
C GLY A 310 27.95 8.07 -6.92
N LEU A 311 26.93 8.94 -6.87
CA LEU A 311 25.52 8.55 -7.07
C LEU A 311 25.30 7.89 -8.44
N ARG A 312 24.88 6.61 -8.45
CA ARG A 312 24.52 5.89 -9.67
C ARG A 312 23.05 6.06 -10.01
N PHE A 313 22.75 6.47 -11.24
CA PHE A 313 21.38 6.53 -11.74
C PHE A 313 21.32 6.13 -13.23
N ASN A 314 20.16 5.62 -13.65
CA ASN A 314 19.88 5.25 -15.03
C ASN A 314 18.51 5.77 -15.52
N VAL A 315 17.81 6.56 -14.70
CA VAL A 315 16.53 7.17 -15.08
C VAL A 315 16.51 8.64 -14.65
N VAL A 316 16.07 9.52 -15.54
CA VAL A 316 15.78 10.93 -15.24
C VAL A 316 14.31 11.19 -15.49
N ARG A 317 13.62 11.73 -14.48
CA ARG A 317 12.21 12.12 -14.55
C ARG A 317 12.07 13.63 -14.67
N ILE A 318 11.29 14.09 -15.65
CA ILE A 318 10.91 15.48 -15.83
C ILE A 318 9.38 15.54 -15.84
N GLN A 319 8.79 16.58 -15.24
CA GLN A 319 7.35 16.77 -15.14
C GLN A 319 7.02 18.26 -15.26
N GLU A 320 6.02 18.61 -16.07
CA GLU A 320 5.49 19.98 -16.18
C GLU A 320 4.32 20.18 -15.22
N ALA A 321 4.13 21.42 -14.75
CA ALA A 321 2.91 21.84 -14.06
C ALA A 321 1.76 21.99 -15.07
N ILE A 322 1.27 20.86 -15.59
CA ILE A 322 0.29 20.82 -16.69
C ILE A 322 -1.03 21.56 -16.41
N GLY A 323 -1.34 21.85 -15.14
CA GLY A 323 -2.45 22.75 -14.78
C GLY A 323 -2.31 24.17 -15.35
N LEU A 324 -1.10 24.58 -15.76
CA LEU A 324 -0.78 25.86 -16.41
C LEU A 324 -0.50 25.74 -17.92
N GLY A 325 -0.83 24.58 -18.50
CA GLY A 325 -0.58 24.24 -19.91
C GLY A 325 0.79 23.58 -20.14
N GLN A 326 0.89 22.80 -21.22
CA GLN A 326 2.11 22.14 -21.68
C GLN A 326 2.95 23.11 -22.52
N ARG A 327 4.25 23.27 -22.19
CA ARG A 327 5.11 24.32 -22.74
C ARG A 327 6.44 23.81 -23.28
N ILE A 328 7.02 22.75 -22.70
CA ILE A 328 8.31 22.21 -23.13
C ILE A 328 8.17 21.56 -24.51
N LYS A 329 8.89 22.12 -25.50
CA LYS A 329 8.93 21.62 -26.89
C LYS A 329 10.17 20.74 -27.17
N ARG A 330 11.27 21.01 -26.46
CA ARG A 330 12.55 20.30 -26.53
C ARG A 330 13.31 20.43 -25.22
N HIS A 331 14.09 19.42 -24.87
CA HIS A 331 14.96 19.43 -23.70
C HIS A 331 16.13 18.46 -23.88
N GLU A 332 17.22 18.75 -23.19
CA GLU A 332 18.45 17.96 -23.16
C GLU A 332 18.85 17.70 -21.71
N ILE A 333 19.43 16.53 -21.47
CA ILE A 333 19.83 16.07 -20.13
C ILE A 333 21.34 15.85 -20.16
N TYR A 334 22.02 16.49 -19.22
CA TYR A 334 23.47 16.40 -19.07
C TYR A 334 23.81 15.81 -17.69
N ALA A 335 24.80 14.92 -17.65
CA ALA A 335 25.42 14.42 -16.42
C ALA A 335 26.93 14.71 -16.51
N ASP A 336 27.49 15.46 -15.55
CA ASP A 336 28.88 15.93 -15.55
C ASP A 336 29.35 16.53 -16.88
N GLY A 337 28.49 17.36 -17.49
CA GLY A 337 28.77 18.01 -18.78
C GLY A 337 28.63 17.09 -20.01
N LYS A 338 28.37 15.80 -19.84
CA LYS A 338 28.10 14.87 -20.94
C LYS A 338 26.60 14.79 -21.21
N LEU A 339 26.21 14.91 -22.48
CA LEU A 339 24.84 14.71 -22.90
C LEU A 339 24.45 13.24 -22.74
N VAL A 340 23.41 12.97 -21.95
CA VAL A 340 22.93 11.60 -21.65
C VAL A 340 21.51 11.34 -22.16
N GLY A 341 20.74 12.38 -22.50
CA GLY A 341 19.40 12.22 -23.05
C GLY A 341 18.89 13.46 -23.79
N LYS A 342 18.00 13.27 -24.75
CA LYS A 342 17.24 14.33 -25.42
C LYS A 342 15.78 13.95 -25.53
N GLY A 343 14.89 14.93 -25.46
CA GLY A 343 13.47 14.72 -25.67
C GLY A 343 12.79 15.94 -26.25
N THR A 344 11.57 15.74 -26.75
CA THR A 344 10.71 16.83 -27.22
C THR A 344 9.82 17.28 -26.08
N THR A 345 8.60 16.76 -26.01
CA THR A 345 7.59 17.11 -25.02
C THR A 345 7.80 16.40 -23.69
N VAL A 346 7.40 17.05 -22.60
CA VAL A 346 7.37 16.44 -21.25
C VAL A 346 5.93 16.12 -20.84
N GLY A 347 5.04 17.12 -20.82
CA GLY A 347 3.65 16.96 -20.38
C GLY A 347 3.56 16.54 -18.92
N HIS A 348 2.62 15.64 -18.60
CA HIS A 348 2.41 15.19 -17.23
C HIS A 348 3.66 14.51 -16.63
N LYS A 349 4.41 13.74 -17.43
CA LYS A 349 5.58 13.00 -16.96
C LYS A 349 6.40 12.49 -18.15
N ARG A 350 7.72 12.67 -18.09
CA ARG A 350 8.68 12.09 -19.03
C ARG A 350 9.79 11.37 -18.28
N LEU A 351 10.04 10.12 -18.66
CA LEU A 351 11.14 9.32 -18.17
C LEU A 351 12.16 9.12 -19.29
N HIS A 352 13.42 9.40 -18.98
CA HIS A 352 14.56 9.06 -19.85
C HIS A 352 15.33 7.93 -19.21
N ARG A 353 15.38 6.78 -19.88
CA ARG A 353 16.32 5.71 -19.50
C ARG A 353 17.67 6.00 -20.12
N LEU A 354 18.70 6.05 -19.29
CA LEU A 354 20.09 6.27 -19.69
C LEU A 354 20.77 4.90 -19.84
N GLY A 355 21.61 4.74 -20.86
CA GLY A 355 22.32 3.48 -21.11
C GLY A 355 23.46 3.29 -20.10
N VAL A 356 23.39 2.20 -19.32
CA VAL A 356 24.30 1.79 -18.22
C VAL A 356 24.34 2.83 -17.08
N GLY A 357 24.32 2.39 -15.82
CA GLY A 357 24.26 3.30 -14.66
C GLY A 357 25.39 4.33 -14.69
N PHE A 358 25.05 5.61 -14.88
CA PHE A 358 26.03 6.68 -14.95
C PHE A 358 26.61 6.91 -13.55
N MET A 359 27.95 6.92 -13.45
CA MET A 359 28.68 7.38 -12.28
C MET A 359 29.22 8.78 -12.55
N PRO A 360 28.83 9.79 -11.75
CA PRO A 360 29.50 11.06 -11.75
C PRO A 360 30.94 10.92 -11.23
N GLY A 361 31.92 11.44 -11.96
CA GLY A 361 33.33 11.48 -11.54
C GLY A 361 34.20 10.23 -11.81
N VAL A 362 34.52 9.95 -13.08
CA VAL A 362 35.81 9.34 -13.45
C VAL A 362 36.61 10.33 -14.27
#